data_AF-A0A4S5EUF2-F1
#
_entry.id   AF-A0A4S5EUF2-F1
#
_cell.length_a   1.000
_cell.length_b   1.000
_cell.length_c   1.000
_cell.angle_alpha   90.00
_cell.angle_beta   90.00
_cell.angle_gamma   90.00
#
_symmetry.space_group_name_H-M   'P 1'
#
loop_
_entity.id
_entity.type
_entity.pdbx_description
1 polymer ?
#
loop_
_entity_poly.entity_id
_entity_poly.type
_entity_poly.pdbx_seq_one_letter_code
_entity_poly.pdbx_strand_id
1 'polypeptide(L)'
;MTAGDGAACLAYVHGSEVAHSWHMSMIELWMHDLARHQRVMRGGLLAMRYGTGGIVGARNEVVSRFLGRAAEWLFWIDTDMGCQPDTLDRLIAAADPAAGRSSAACASLRSNTRSTGWAAT
;
A
#
# COMPACT_ATOMS: atom_id res chain seq x y z
N MET A 1 12.45 6.29 21.83
CA MET A 1 11.74 5.84 20.62
C MET A 1 12.01 4.35 20.50
N THR A 2 11.04 3.53 20.88
CA THR A 2 11.11 2.06 20.87
C THR A 2 10.61 1.54 19.52
N ALA A 3 11.03 0.35 19.13
CA ALA A 3 10.48 -0.35 17.96
C ALA A 3 8.93 -0.44 18.06
N GLY A 4 8.19 -0.14 16.98
CA GLY A 4 6.74 -0.42 16.92
C GLY A 4 5.76 0.75 16.72
N ASP A 5 6.17 1.91 16.19
CA ASP A 5 5.27 3.07 16.03
C ASP A 5 4.30 2.97 14.83
N GLY A 6 4.21 1.80 14.17
CA GLY A 6 3.33 1.57 13.02
C GLY A 6 3.64 2.41 11.79
N ALA A 7 4.91 2.78 11.59
CA ALA A 7 5.39 3.38 10.35
C ALA A 7 5.34 2.34 9.21
N ALA A 8 4.86 2.75 8.04
CA ALA A 8 4.61 1.87 6.91
C ALA A 8 5.38 2.34 5.68
N CYS A 9 6.22 1.49 5.11
CA CYS A 9 6.87 1.75 3.83
C CYS A 9 5.88 1.46 2.71
N LEU A 10 5.54 2.45 1.91
CA LEU A 10 4.73 2.27 0.71
C LEU A 10 5.62 1.76 -0.42
N ALA A 11 5.19 0.71 -1.10
CA ALA A 11 5.97 0.06 -2.15
C ALA A 11 5.11 -0.26 -3.37
N TYR A 12 5.68 -0.08 -4.55
CA TYR A 12 5.10 -0.52 -5.81
C TYR A 12 6.18 -0.71 -6.86
N VAL A 13 5.91 -1.60 -7.81
CA VAL A 13 6.76 -1.84 -8.97
C VAL A 13 6.00 -1.41 -10.22
N HIS A 14 6.66 -0.67 -11.09
CA HIS A 14 6.01 -0.05 -12.25
C HIS A 14 6.80 -0.26 -13.55
N GLY A 15 6.09 -0.21 -14.68
CA GLY A 15 6.69 -0.16 -16.00
C GLY A 15 6.91 1.30 -16.42
N SER A 16 6.49 1.65 -17.63
CA SER A 16 6.42 3.04 -18.08
C SER A 16 5.06 3.70 -17.80
N GLU A 17 4.04 2.89 -17.50
CA GLU A 17 2.65 3.34 -17.30
C GLU A 17 2.09 2.80 -15.98
N VAL A 18 1.10 3.53 -15.46
CA VAL A 18 0.31 3.18 -14.28
C VAL A 18 -1.16 3.49 -14.56
N ALA A 19 -2.08 2.79 -13.91
CA ALA A 19 -3.50 3.08 -14.07
C ALA A 19 -3.86 4.46 -13.46
N HIS A 20 -4.79 5.18 -14.09
CA HIS A 20 -5.32 6.44 -13.56
C HIS A 20 -5.92 6.26 -12.16
N SER A 21 -6.68 5.17 -11.96
CA SER A 21 -7.26 4.83 -10.65
C SER A 21 -6.19 4.65 -9.58
N TRP A 22 -5.09 3.97 -9.90
CA TRP A 22 -3.93 3.84 -9.01
C TRP A 22 -3.34 5.22 -8.68
N HIS A 23 -3.12 6.07 -9.69
CA HIS A 23 -2.55 7.41 -9.48
C HIS A 23 -3.41 8.26 -8.54
N MET A 24 -4.73 8.27 -8.74
CA MET A 24 -5.66 8.99 -7.86
C MET A 24 -5.67 8.41 -6.44
N SER A 25 -5.75 7.08 -6.30
CA SER A 25 -5.68 6.42 -4.99
C SER A 25 -4.40 6.76 -4.22
N MET A 26 -3.25 6.85 -4.92
CA MET A 26 -1.99 7.23 -4.29
C MET A 26 -2.05 8.65 -3.74
N ILE A 27 -2.53 9.62 -4.52
CA ILE A 27 -2.69 11.02 -4.05
C ILE A 27 -3.58 11.07 -2.82
N GLU A 28 -4.75 10.43 -2.88
CA GLU A 28 -5.70 10.46 -1.77
C GLU A 28 -5.15 9.77 -0.52
N LEU A 29 -4.44 8.66 -0.67
CA LEU A 29 -3.77 7.96 0.43
C LEU A 29 -2.69 8.83 1.08
N TRP A 30 -1.84 9.49 0.29
CA TRP A 30 -0.82 10.41 0.82
C TRP A 30 -1.45 11.56 1.59
N MET A 31 -2.53 12.16 1.06
CA MET A 31 -3.24 13.24 1.76
C MET A 31 -3.92 12.76 3.04
N HIS A 32 -4.50 11.56 3.02
CA HIS A 32 -5.12 10.94 4.18
C HIS A 32 -4.09 10.66 5.29
N ASP A 33 -2.94 10.10 4.92
CA ASP A 33 -1.82 9.79 5.83
C ASP A 33 -1.23 11.06 6.45
N LEU A 34 -0.99 12.09 5.62
CA LEU A 34 -0.45 13.38 6.05
C LEU A 34 -1.36 14.08 7.07
N ALA A 35 -2.68 14.01 6.88
CA ALA A 35 -3.66 14.61 7.78
C ALA A 35 -3.86 13.85 9.10
N ARG A 36 -3.26 12.67 9.26
CA ARG A 36 -3.53 11.76 10.39
C ARG A 36 -2.25 11.27 11.05
N HIS A 37 -1.92 9.99 10.84
CA HIS A 37 -0.91 9.27 11.58
C HIS A 37 0.49 9.38 10.98
N GLN A 38 0.60 9.91 9.75
CA GLN A 38 1.87 10.13 9.06
C GLN A 38 2.72 8.84 8.97
N ARG A 39 2.07 7.67 8.86
CA ARG A 39 2.70 6.36 8.86
C ARG A 39 3.54 6.17 7.61
N VAL A 40 3.00 6.57 6.46
CA VAL A 40 3.69 6.51 5.17
C VAL A 40 4.77 7.58 5.09
N MET A 41 4.48 8.80 5.56
CA MET A 41 5.49 9.86 5.66
C MET A 41 6.73 9.44 6.46
N ARG A 42 6.53 8.65 7.52
CA ARG A 42 7.62 8.12 8.36
C ARG A 42 8.28 6.87 7.78
N GLY A 43 7.53 5.99 7.13
CA GLY A 43 8.05 4.73 6.56
C GLY A 43 8.69 4.89 5.17
N GLY A 44 8.35 5.97 4.48
CA GLY A 44 8.90 6.35 3.18
C GLY A 44 8.33 5.55 2.01
N LEU A 45 8.91 5.80 0.83
CA LEU A 45 8.51 5.20 -0.44
C LEU A 45 9.61 4.28 -1.01
N LEU A 46 9.18 3.17 -1.60
CA LEU A 46 9.98 2.27 -2.44
C LEU A 46 9.25 2.06 -3.77
N ALA A 47 9.44 3.00 -4.69
CA ALA A 47 9.00 2.88 -6.07
C ALA A 47 10.13 2.30 -6.91
N MET A 48 9.86 1.22 -7.67
CA MET A 48 10.88 0.63 -8.52
C MET A 48 10.38 0.30 -9.93
N ARG A 49 11.14 0.76 -10.93
CA ARG A 49 10.89 0.39 -12.31
C ARG A 49 11.46 -1.00 -12.59
N TYR A 50 10.66 -1.92 -13.11
CA TYR A 50 11.19 -3.19 -13.59
C TYR A 50 11.82 -3.03 -14.98
N GLY A 51 12.97 -3.68 -15.17
CA GLY A 51 13.72 -3.70 -16.43
C GLY A 51 13.83 -5.11 -17.00
N THR A 52 14.99 -5.43 -17.59
CA THR A 52 15.29 -6.75 -18.18
C THR A 52 15.23 -7.90 -17.16
N GLY A 53 15.43 -7.63 -15.87
CA GLY A 53 15.28 -8.60 -14.77
C GLY A 53 13.83 -8.97 -14.43
N GLY A 54 12.85 -8.37 -15.11
CA GLY A 54 11.43 -8.66 -14.94
C GLY A 54 10.86 -8.23 -13.59
N ILE A 55 9.56 -8.45 -13.43
CA ILE A 55 8.81 -8.03 -12.24
C ILE A 55 9.22 -8.81 -10.97
N VAL A 56 9.63 -10.07 -11.11
CA VAL A 56 10.03 -10.91 -9.97
C VAL A 56 11.32 -10.40 -9.34
N GLY A 57 12.34 -10.12 -10.16
CA GLY A 57 13.60 -9.54 -9.68
C GLY A 57 13.35 -8.19 -9.00
N ALA A 58 12.50 -7.36 -9.59
CA ALA A 58 12.13 -6.09 -9.00
C ALA A 58 11.42 -6.23 -7.65
N ARG A 59 10.46 -7.16 -7.52
CA ARG A 59 9.77 -7.41 -6.24
C ARG A 59 10.75 -7.86 -5.14
N ASN A 60 11.64 -8.79 -5.46
CA ASN A 60 12.64 -9.29 -4.51
C ASN A 60 13.59 -8.18 -4.05
N GLU A 61 14.03 -7.33 -4.97
CA GLU A 61 14.90 -6.21 -4.61
C GLU A 61 14.17 -5.16 -3.75
N VAL A 62 12.90 -4.84 -4.02
CA VAL A 62 12.13 -3.95 -3.14
C VAL A 62 12.02 -4.53 -1.73
N VAL A 63 11.71 -5.82 -1.59
CA VAL A 63 11.63 -6.49 -0.29
C VAL A 63 12.99 -6.48 0.42
N SER A 64 14.08 -6.77 -0.30
CA SER A 64 15.43 -6.69 0.25
C SER A 64 15.76 -5.30 0.78
N ARG A 65 15.41 -4.23 0.04
CA ARG A 65 15.57 -2.85 0.49
C ARG A 65 14.70 -2.52 1.70
N PHE A 66 13.48 -3.05 1.76
CA PHE A 66 12.57 -2.86 2.90
C PHE A 66 13.13 -3.50 4.18
N LEU A 67 13.68 -4.72 4.10
CA LEU A 67 14.24 -5.42 5.26
C LEU A 67 15.40 -4.67 5.94
N GLY A 68 16.07 -3.77 5.21
CA GLY A 68 17.08 -2.85 5.76
C GLY A 68 16.53 -1.57 6.40
N ARG A 69 15.21 -1.33 6.37
CA ARG A 69 14.58 -0.12 6.91
C ARG A 69 14.08 -0.31 8.35
N ALA A 70 13.89 0.82 9.04
CA ALA A 70 13.27 0.85 10.37
C ALA A 70 11.73 0.81 10.34
N ALA A 71 11.11 0.90 9.15
CA ALA A 71 9.66 0.79 9.00
C ALA A 71 9.19 -0.60 9.41
N GLU A 72 8.07 -0.66 10.13
CA GLU A 72 7.54 -1.90 10.67
C GLU A 72 6.70 -2.65 9.63
N TRP A 73 5.96 -1.90 8.83
CA TRP A 73 5.02 -2.44 7.84
C TRP A 73 5.52 -2.19 6.43
N LEU A 74 5.34 -3.18 5.56
CA LEU A 74 5.44 -3.01 4.11
C LEU A 74 4.02 -2.98 3.55
N PHE A 75 3.63 -1.85 2.98
CA PHE A 75 2.35 -1.70 2.30
C PHE A 75 2.56 -1.69 0.79
N TRP A 76 2.03 -2.69 0.10
CA TRP A 76 2.25 -2.90 -1.33
C TRP A 76 0.96 -2.71 -2.13
N ILE A 77 1.07 -1.93 -3.22
CA ILE A 77 -0.02 -1.75 -4.20
C ILE A 77 0.53 -1.99 -5.61
N ASP A 78 -0.09 -2.89 -6.37
CA ASP A 78 0.23 -3.04 -7.79
C ASP A 78 -0.32 -1.84 -8.60
N THR A 79 0.39 -1.43 -9.65
CA THR A 79 0.11 -0.18 -10.38
C THR A 79 -1.16 -0.18 -11.23
N ASP A 80 -1.86 -1.31 -11.29
CA ASP A 80 -3.17 -1.50 -11.91
C ASP A 80 -4.31 -1.55 -10.89
N MET A 81 -4.02 -1.44 -9.59
CA MET A 81 -5.01 -1.49 -8.51
C MET A 81 -5.18 -0.14 -7.81
N GLY A 82 -6.44 0.26 -7.59
CA GLY A 82 -6.78 1.37 -6.71
C GLY A 82 -7.06 0.88 -5.28
N CYS A 83 -6.93 1.79 -4.31
CA CYS A 83 -7.34 1.55 -2.93
C CYS A 83 -8.07 2.77 -2.37
N GLN A 84 -8.85 2.56 -1.30
CA GLN A 84 -9.46 3.67 -0.56
C GLN A 84 -8.41 4.37 0.31
N PRO A 85 -8.59 5.67 0.64
CA PRO A 85 -7.55 6.43 1.33
C PRO A 85 -7.21 5.92 2.73
N ASP A 86 -8.18 5.29 3.41
CA ASP A 86 -8.07 4.73 4.76
C ASP A 86 -7.62 3.26 4.78
N THR A 87 -7.34 2.67 3.61
CA THR A 87 -7.03 1.23 3.48
C THR A 87 -5.86 0.81 4.37
N LEU A 88 -4.79 1.60 4.40
CA LEU A 88 -3.61 1.28 5.20
C LEU A 88 -3.94 1.22 6.70
N ASP A 89 -4.66 2.21 7.22
CA ASP A 89 -5.03 2.26 8.63
C ASP A 89 -5.92 1.07 9.01
N ARG A 90 -6.86 0.71 8.13
CA ARG A 90 -7.72 -0.47 8.33
C ARG A 90 -6.94 -1.78 8.33
N LEU A 91 -5.94 -1.91 7.45
CA LEU A 91 -5.10 -3.11 7.40
C LEU A 91 -4.22 -3.23 8.64
N ILE A 92 -3.62 -2.14 9.10
CA ILE A 92 -2.82 -2.14 10.33
C ILE A 92 -3.70 -2.43 11.55
N ALA A 93 -4.89 -1.83 11.64
CA ALA A 93 -5.82 -2.08 12.74
C ALA A 93 -6.33 -3.53 12.80
N ALA A 94 -6.41 -4.20 11.65
CA ALA A 94 -6.82 -5.60 11.55
C ALA A 94 -5.66 -6.60 11.70
N ALA A 95 -4.41 -6.14 11.64
CA ALA A 95 -3.25 -7.02 11.71
C ALA A 95 -3.09 -7.57 13.14
N ASP A 96 -2.79 -8.87 13.24
CA ASP A 96 -2.48 -9.50 14.53
C ASP A 96 -1.12 -9.00 15.06
N PRO A 97 -1.07 -8.36 16.24
CA PRO A 97 0.18 -7.92 16.83
C PRO A 97 1.20 -9.05 17.06
N ALA A 98 0.74 -10.29 17.23
CA ALA A 98 1.59 -11.45 17.51
C ALA A 98 2.28 -12.03 16.26
N ALA A 99 1.81 -11.69 15.05
CA ALA A 99 2.34 -12.24 13.80
C ALA A 99 3.71 -11.65 13.39
N GLY A 100 4.20 -10.61 14.07
CA GLY A 100 5.41 -9.89 13.68
C GLY A 100 5.24 -9.12 12.36
N ARG A 101 6.33 -8.55 11.84
CA ARG A 101 6.38 -7.71 10.62
C ARG A 101 5.62 -8.35 9.45
N SER A 102 4.37 -7.95 9.26
CA SER A 102 3.51 -8.49 8.21
C SER A 102 3.48 -7.54 7.02
N SER A 103 3.55 -8.07 5.81
CA SER A 103 3.32 -7.31 4.59
C SER A 103 1.81 -7.18 4.37
N ALA A 104 1.32 -5.95 4.33
CA ALA A 104 -0.06 -5.66 3.97
C ALA A 104 -0.12 -5.48 2.44
N ALA A 105 -0.68 -6.47 1.74
CA ALA A 105 -0.94 -6.36 0.31
C ALA A 105 -2.39 -5.92 0.09
N CYS A 106 -2.59 -4.83 -0.64
CA CYS A 106 -3.93 -4.41 -1.02
C CYS A 106 -4.40 -5.28 -2.20
N ALA A 107 -5.27 -6.26 -1.96
CA ALA A 107 -5.98 -6.98 -3.03
C ALA A 107 -7.23 -6.18 -3.44
N SER A 108 -7.41 -5.98 -4.75
CA SER A 108 -8.56 -5.29 -5.37
C SER A 108 -9.90 -5.62 -4.68
N LEU A 109 -10.55 -4.61 -4.09
CA LEU A 109 -12.00 -4.63 -3.93
C LEU A 109 -12.61 -4.47 -5.33
N ARG A 110 -12.99 -5.59 -5.96
CA ARG A 110 -13.82 -5.57 -7.16
C ARG A 110 -15.11 -4.84 -6.78
N SER A 111 -15.39 -3.69 -7.41
CA SER A 111 -16.70 -3.06 -7.29
C SER A 111 -17.73 -4.06 -7.81
N ASN A 112 -18.45 -4.71 -6.90
CA ASN A 112 -19.59 -5.52 -7.25
C ASN A 112 -20.71 -4.55 -7.64
N THR A 113 -20.72 -4.10 -8.89
CA THR A 113 -21.95 -3.61 -9.52
C THR A 113 -22.89 -4.80 -9.69
N ARG A 114 -23.48 -5.25 -8.58
CA ARG A 114 -24.82 -5.84 -8.60
C ARG A 114 -25.75 -4.67 -8.36
N SER A 115 -26.45 -4.29 -9.42
CA SER A 115 -27.69 -3.55 -9.37
C SER A 115 -28.63 -4.16 -8.32
N THR A 116 -28.69 -3.58 -7.13
CA THR A 116 -29.85 -3.68 -6.27
C THR A 116 -30.56 -2.36 -6.37
N GLY A 117 -31.72 -2.39 -7.03
CA GLY A 117 -32.59 -1.26 -7.24
C GLY A 117 -32.97 -0.56 -5.94
N TRP A 118 -33.39 0.69 -6.11
CA TRP A 118 -34.00 1.54 -5.11
C TRP A 118 -34.94 0.81 -4.14
N ALA A 119 -34.82 1.19 -2.86
CA ALA A 119 -35.96 1.45 -2.01
C ALA A 119 -35.57 2.59 -1.06
N ALA A 120 -35.84 3.83 -1.49
CA ALA A 120 -36.12 4.91 -0.56
C ALA A 120 -37.62 4.82 -0.24
N THR A 121 -37.91 4.94 1.06
CA THR A 121 -39.18 5.18 1.77
C THR A 121 -40.49 5.09 0.98
#